data_AF-A0A970YP08-F1
#
_entry.id   AF-A0A970YP08-F1
#
_cell.length_a   1.000
_cell.length_b   1.000
_cell.length_c   1.000
_cell.angle_alpha   90.00
_cell.angle_beta   90.00
_cell.angle_gamma   90.00
#
_symmetry.space_group_name_H-M   'P 1'
#
loop_
_entity.id
_entity.type
_entity.pdbx_description
1 polymer ?
#
loop_
_entity_poly.entity_id
_entity_poly.type
_entity_poly.pdbx_seq_one_letter_code
_entity_poly.pdbx_strand_id
1 'polypeptide(L)'
;MNDSIWEIVFRVVEGRMLAPKQVHKLWAARERIEQHTESMIFSTSSIIYLQKDRIEPNEKITKDASAVRVLEIMDQAMESLTDEDRRAWGWRYSEGMTLEEVGQMITDAPRGCRDAVTFWRMKAKRKLDHVALVLARKMWRGA
;
A
#
# COMPACT_ATOMS: atom_id res chain seq x y z
N MET A 1 10.91 -8.70 -10.24
CA MET A 1 10.13 -7.57 -10.77
C MET A 1 10.16 -6.44 -9.75
N ASN A 2 10.91 -5.39 -10.04
CA ASN A 2 10.92 -4.14 -9.28
C ASN A 2 9.98 -3.16 -9.97
N ASP A 3 8.68 -3.47 -9.95
CA ASP A 3 7.67 -2.57 -10.51
C ASP A 3 7.73 -1.24 -9.78
N SER A 4 7.68 -0.14 -10.53
CA SER A 4 7.61 1.20 -9.97
C SER A 4 6.29 1.40 -9.23
N ILE A 5 6.25 2.34 -8.28
CA ILE A 5 5.00 2.61 -7.55
C ILE A 5 3.89 3.04 -8.50
N TRP A 6 4.21 3.84 -9.52
CA TRP A 6 3.24 4.29 -10.52
C TRP A 6 2.68 3.17 -11.37
N GLU A 7 3.49 2.19 -11.77
CA GLU A 7 2.97 0.98 -12.42
C GLU A 7 1.99 0.22 -11.53
N ILE A 8 2.25 0.14 -10.22
CA ILE A 8 1.33 -0.51 -9.28
C ILE A 8 0.03 0.30 -9.16
N VAL A 9 0.12 1.64 -9.06
CA VAL A 9 -1.04 2.54 -9.01
C VAL A 9 -1.89 2.40 -10.26
N PHE A 10 -1.31 2.49 -11.46
CA PHE A 10 -2.04 2.36 -12.71
C PHE A 10 -2.68 0.99 -12.84
N ARG A 11 -2.01 -0.09 -12.43
CA ARG A 11 -2.63 -1.43 -12.41
C ARG A 11 -3.88 -1.50 -11.55
N VAL A 12 -3.88 -0.86 -10.37
CA VAL A 12 -5.06 -0.83 -9.51
C VAL A 12 -6.19 -0.06 -10.18
N VAL A 13 -5.90 1.11 -10.72
CA VAL A 13 -6.90 1.97 -11.39
C VAL A 13 -7.46 1.31 -12.65
N GLU A 14 -6.65 0.56 -13.38
CA GLU A 14 -7.07 -0.23 -14.55
C GLU A 14 -7.82 -1.53 -14.17
N GLY A 15 -8.08 -1.78 -12.89
CA GLY A 15 -8.78 -2.98 -12.44
C GLY A 15 -7.98 -4.27 -12.66
N ARG A 16 -6.64 -4.21 -12.57
CA ARG A 16 -5.78 -5.39 -12.62
C ARG A 16 -5.45 -5.89 -11.22
N MET A 17 -5.53 -7.20 -11.03
CA MET A 17 -5.23 -7.81 -9.73
C MET A 17 -3.74 -7.66 -9.37
N LEU A 18 -3.48 -7.19 -8.15
CA LEU A 18 -2.13 -7.08 -7.60
C LEU A 18 -1.67 -8.40 -6.95
N ALA A 19 -0.36 -8.66 -7.01
CA ALA A 19 0.29 -9.66 -6.18
C ALA A 19 0.46 -9.14 -4.73
N PRO A 20 0.49 -10.00 -3.70
CA PRO A 20 0.64 -9.57 -2.30
C PRO A 20 1.84 -8.64 -2.07
N LYS A 21 2.98 -8.93 -2.70
CA LYS A 21 4.17 -8.06 -2.61
C LYS A 21 3.94 -6.65 -3.18
N GLN A 22 3.11 -6.50 -4.21
CA GLN A 22 2.76 -5.21 -4.78
C GLN A 22 1.81 -4.45 -3.86
N VAL A 23 0.86 -5.14 -3.22
CA VAL A 23 0.00 -4.55 -2.17
C VAL A 23 0.85 -4.02 -1.02
N HIS A 24 1.83 -4.80 -0.55
CA HIS A 24 2.75 -4.35 0.48
C HIS A 24 3.54 -3.09 0.09
N LYS A 25 3.98 -3.01 -1.17
CA LYS A 25 4.67 -1.82 -1.70
C LYS A 25 3.73 -0.62 -1.81
N LEU A 26 2.49 -0.84 -2.24
CA LEU A 26 1.49 0.20 -2.38
C LEU A 26 1.18 0.85 -1.02
N TRP A 27 0.92 0.04 0.01
CA TRP A 27 0.69 0.55 1.36
C TRP A 27 1.93 1.20 1.98
N ALA A 28 3.14 0.66 1.72
CA ALA A 28 4.38 1.30 2.18
C ALA A 28 4.62 2.68 1.53
N ALA A 29 4.03 2.92 0.35
CA ALA A 29 4.15 4.18 -0.37
C ALA A 29 2.93 5.09 -0.19
N ARG A 30 1.94 4.72 0.64
CA ARG A 30 0.69 5.46 0.82
C ARG A 30 0.93 6.93 1.16
N GLU A 31 1.74 7.20 2.17
CA GLU A 31 2.08 8.56 2.61
C GLU A 31 2.69 9.39 1.46
N ARG A 32 3.53 8.78 0.63
CA ARG A 32 4.11 9.45 -0.53
C ARG A 32 3.07 9.78 -1.60
N ILE A 33 2.05 8.93 -1.78
CA ILE A 33 0.94 9.17 -2.71
C ILE A 33 0.04 10.29 -2.15
N GLU A 34 -0.23 10.29 -0.84
CA GLU A 34 -0.98 11.35 -0.16
C GLU A 34 -0.26 12.71 -0.29
N GLN A 35 1.04 12.77 0.00
CA GLN A 35 1.86 13.97 -0.21
C GLN A 35 1.83 14.44 -1.68
N HIS A 36 1.82 13.51 -2.64
CA HIS A 36 1.67 13.85 -4.04
C HIS A 36 0.32 14.53 -4.30
N THR A 37 -0.79 13.99 -3.76
CA THR A 37 -2.14 14.58 -3.87
C THR A 37 -2.26 15.96 -3.23
N GLU A 38 -1.63 16.19 -2.08
CA GLU A 38 -1.64 17.50 -1.42
C GLU A 38 -0.88 18.56 -2.25
N SER A 39 0.18 18.15 -2.95
CA SER A 39 0.98 19.05 -3.78
C SER A 39 0.36 19.39 -5.15
N MET A 40 -0.75 18.73 -5.54
CA MET A 40 -1.40 18.93 -6.86
C MET A 40 -1.98 20.33 -7.05
N ILE A 41 -2.29 21.04 -5.95
CA ILE A 41 -2.91 22.37 -5.96
C ILE A 41 -2.00 23.44 -6.59
N PHE A 42 -0.70 23.17 -6.76
CA PHE A 42 0.17 24.02 -7.58
C PHE A 42 -0.17 23.87 -9.06
N SER A 43 -1.12 24.70 -9.48
CA SER A 43 -1.54 24.84 -10.86
C SER A 43 -0.32 25.10 -11.75
N THR A 44 -0.10 24.20 -12.69
CA THR A 44 1.03 24.27 -13.64
C THR A 44 0.83 25.39 -14.67
N SER A 45 -0.31 26.10 -14.60
CA SER A 45 -0.59 27.30 -15.39
C SER A 45 0.23 28.52 -14.98
N SER A 46 1.01 28.49 -13.89
CA SER A 46 1.76 29.67 -13.40
C SER A 46 3.27 29.50 -13.29
N ILE A 47 3.82 28.33 -13.60
CA ILE A 47 5.24 28.02 -13.43
C ILE A 47 5.83 27.76 -14.83
N ILE A 48 6.14 28.85 -15.55
CA ILE A 48 7.12 28.80 -16.65
C ILE A 48 8.49 28.69 -15.97
N TYR A 49 8.87 27.49 -15.55
CA TYR A 49 10.24 27.22 -15.14
C TYR A 49 10.94 26.44 -16.24
N LEU A 50 12.08 26.97 -16.65
CA LEU A 50 13.09 26.38 -17.52
C LEU A 50 13.72 25.14 -16.85
N GLN A 51 12.95 24.10 -16.60
CA GLN A 51 13.46 22.79 -16.18
C GLN A 51 13.37 21.80 -17.34
N LYS A 52 14.48 21.09 -17.53
CA LYS A 52 14.84 20.31 -18.72
C LYS A 52 14.04 19.01 -18.91
N ASP A 53 13.17 18.67 -17.96
CA ASP A 53 12.29 17.51 -18.03
C ASP A 53 10.83 18.00 -18.06
N ARG A 54 10.36 18.30 -19.27
CA ARG A 54 8.93 18.54 -19.51
C ARG A 54 8.17 17.25 -19.22
N ILE A 55 7.61 17.11 -18.03
CA ILE A 55 6.51 16.17 -17.81
C ILE A 55 5.37 16.65 -18.70
N GLU A 56 4.90 15.81 -19.62
CA GLU A 56 3.80 16.19 -20.50
C GLU A 56 2.55 16.51 -19.65
N PRO A 57 1.83 17.61 -19.93
CA PRO A 57 0.64 17.99 -19.15
C PRO A 57 -0.39 16.87 -19.03
N ASN A 58 -0.57 16.05 -20.07
CA ASN A 58 -1.47 14.90 -20.06
C ASN A 58 -1.00 13.78 -19.11
N GLU A 59 0.31 13.55 -19.03
CA GLU A 59 0.89 12.56 -18.12
C GLU A 59 0.72 12.99 -16.66
N LYS A 60 0.87 14.28 -16.38
CA LYS A 60 0.62 14.84 -15.04
C LYS A 60 -0.84 14.66 -14.64
N ILE A 61 -1.80 15.08 -15.48
CA ILE A 61 -3.24 14.96 -15.17
C ILE A 61 -3.63 13.50 -14.92
N THR A 62 -3.09 12.57 -15.70
CA THR A 62 -3.36 11.13 -15.54
C THR A 62 -2.81 10.60 -14.22
N LYS A 63 -1.59 10.98 -13.84
CA LYS A 63 -0.99 10.62 -12.55
C LYS A 63 -1.79 11.22 -11.39
N ASP A 64 -2.20 12.47 -11.52
CA ASP A 64 -2.93 13.18 -10.48
C ASP A 64 -4.28 12.51 -10.20
N ALA A 65 -5.06 12.26 -11.25
CA ALA A 65 -6.32 11.53 -11.15
C ALA A 65 -6.14 10.10 -10.62
N SER A 66 -5.10 9.39 -11.08
CA SER A 66 -4.82 8.01 -10.65
C SER A 66 -4.41 7.92 -9.19
N ALA A 67 -3.66 8.91 -8.69
CA ALA A 67 -3.24 8.96 -7.28
C ALA A 67 -4.41 9.15 -6.33
N VAL A 68 -5.35 10.06 -6.64
CA VAL A 68 -6.59 10.22 -5.86
C VAL A 68 -7.40 8.92 -5.90
N ARG A 69 -7.61 8.37 -7.10
CA ARG A 69 -8.43 7.17 -7.29
C ARG A 69 -7.86 5.95 -6.56
N VAL A 70 -6.55 5.76 -6.55
CA VAL A 70 -5.96 4.61 -5.85
C VAL A 70 -6.12 4.73 -4.33
N LEU A 71 -6.05 5.93 -3.76
CA LEU A 71 -6.26 6.13 -2.32
C LEU A 71 -7.70 5.79 -1.92
N GLU A 72 -8.69 6.23 -2.71
CA GLU A 72 -10.10 5.85 -2.51
C GLU A 72 -10.29 4.33 -2.54
N ILE A 73 -9.70 3.65 -3.54
CA ILE A 73 -9.79 2.19 -3.68
C ILE A 73 -9.11 1.49 -2.48
N MET A 74 -7.99 2.02 -2.00
CA MET A 74 -7.30 1.49 -0.83
C MET A 74 -8.15 1.62 0.43
N ASP A 75 -8.81 2.75 0.63
CA ASP A 75 -9.67 3.00 1.79
C ASP A 75 -10.92 2.09 1.76
N GLN A 76 -11.59 1.99 0.61
CA GLN A 76 -12.71 1.07 0.42
C GLN A 76 -12.31 -0.40 0.66
N ALA A 77 -11.10 -0.79 0.21
CA ALA A 77 -10.61 -2.14 0.45
C ALA A 77 -10.40 -2.41 1.95
N MET A 78 -9.93 -1.42 2.72
CA MET A 78 -9.73 -1.52 4.17
C MET A 78 -11.03 -1.70 4.96
N GLU A 79 -12.13 -1.10 4.50
CA GLU A 79 -13.45 -1.27 5.12
C GLU A 79 -13.92 -2.73 5.06
N SER A 80 -13.49 -3.48 4.05
CA SER A 80 -13.90 -4.86 3.83
C SER A 80 -13.14 -5.92 4.65
N LEU A 81 -12.10 -5.50 5.38
CA LEU A 81 -11.34 -6.38 6.26
C LEU A 81 -12.09 -6.69 7.56
N THR A 82 -11.84 -7.87 8.13
CA THR A 82 -12.24 -8.17 9.50
C THR A 82 -11.50 -7.27 10.48
N ASP A 83 -12.05 -7.05 11.68
CA ASP A 83 -11.38 -6.19 12.68
C ASP A 83 -9.99 -6.73 13.07
N GLU A 84 -9.83 -8.06 13.11
CA GLU A 84 -8.55 -8.69 13.38
C GLU A 84 -7.52 -8.42 12.27
N ASP A 85 -7.93 -8.60 11.00
CA ASP A 85 -7.06 -8.37 9.85
C ASP A 85 -6.72 -6.89 9.69
N ARG A 86 -7.70 -6.00 9.89
CA ARG A 86 -7.52 -4.55 9.87
C ARG A 86 -6.51 -4.12 10.93
N ARG A 87 -6.62 -4.66 12.15
CA ARG A 87 -5.69 -4.36 13.24
C ARG A 87 -4.28 -4.85 12.94
N ALA A 88 -4.13 -6.10 12.47
CA ALA A 88 -2.83 -6.64 12.10
C ALA A 88 -2.15 -5.84 10.97
N TRP A 89 -2.93 -5.37 9.99
CA TRP A 89 -2.45 -4.52 8.91
C TRP A 89 -2.07 -3.12 9.40
N GLY A 90 -2.89 -2.53 10.29
CA GLY A 90 -2.65 -1.24 10.93
C GLY A 90 -1.36 -1.20 11.73
N TRP A 91 -1.06 -2.24 12.51
CA TRP A 91 0.22 -2.36 13.22
C TRP A 91 1.41 -2.20 12.29
N ARG A 92 1.37 -2.81 11.10
CA ARG A 92 2.50 -2.76 10.15
C ARG A 92 2.65 -1.42 9.46
N TYR A 93 1.54 -0.81 9.02
CA TYR A 93 1.55 0.31 8.08
C TYR A 93 1.13 1.65 8.67
N SER A 94 0.30 1.66 9.71
CA SER A 94 -0.10 2.87 10.42
C SER A 94 0.79 3.11 11.64
N GLU A 95 1.13 2.05 12.38
CA GLU A 95 1.94 2.16 13.60
C GLU A 95 3.43 1.87 13.35
N GLY A 96 3.79 1.40 12.15
CA GLY A 96 5.18 1.19 11.75
C GLY A 96 5.90 0.02 12.44
N MET A 97 5.16 -0.88 13.09
CA MET A 97 5.72 -2.04 13.79
C MET A 97 6.48 -2.98 12.84
N THR A 98 7.53 -3.59 13.37
CA THR A 98 8.29 -4.64 12.70
C THR A 98 7.49 -5.94 12.61
N LEU A 99 7.90 -6.86 11.73
CA LEU A 99 7.27 -8.19 11.62
C LEU A 99 7.34 -8.99 12.93
N GLU A 100 8.34 -8.74 13.74
CA GLU A 100 8.50 -9.42 15.02
C GLU A 100 7.46 -8.93 16.03
N GLU A 101 7.33 -7.61 16.20
CA GLU A 101 6.34 -6.98 17.07
C GLU A 101 4.92 -7.34 16.64
N VAL A 102 4.61 -7.24 15.34
CA VAL A 102 3.33 -7.71 14.80
C VAL A 102 3.08 -9.17 15.15
N GLY A 103 4.11 -10.02 15.07
CA GLY A 103 3.98 -11.44 15.39
C GLY A 103 3.71 -11.72 16.87
N GLN A 104 4.34 -10.95 17.76
CA GLN A 104 4.11 -11.00 19.21
C GLN A 104 2.68 -10.57 19.55
N MET A 105 2.14 -9.56 18.87
CA MET A 105 0.76 -9.10 19.07
C MET A 105 -0.30 -10.10 18.58
N ILE A 106 0.06 -10.99 17.63
CA ILE A 106 -0.85 -12.02 17.10
C ILE A 106 -0.87 -13.26 17.99
N THR A 107 0.29 -13.71 18.48
CA THR A 107 0.41 -14.99 19.18
C THR A 107 1.64 -15.06 20.07
N ASP A 108 1.49 -15.75 21.20
CA ASP A 108 2.61 -16.15 22.03
C ASP A 108 3.48 -17.20 21.32
N ALA A 109 4.77 -17.18 21.64
CA ALA A 109 5.68 -18.23 21.19
C ALA A 109 5.38 -19.56 21.91
N PRO A 110 5.40 -20.70 21.20
CA PRO A 110 5.22 -22.01 21.83
C PRO A 110 6.28 -22.26 22.91
N ARG A 111 5.88 -22.92 24.01
CA ARG A 111 6.82 -23.34 25.06
C ARG A 111 7.90 -24.25 24.45
N GLY A 112 9.17 -23.91 24.67
CA GLY A 112 10.32 -24.66 24.12
C GLY A 112 10.75 -24.27 22.71
N CYS A 113 10.19 -23.20 22.14
CA CYS A 113 10.67 -22.66 20.86
C CYS A 113 12.10 -22.13 21.00
N ARG A 114 13.05 -22.72 20.25
CA ARG A 114 14.47 -22.32 20.27
C ARG A 114 14.72 -20.95 19.62
N ASP A 115 13.83 -20.54 18.71
CA ASP A 115 13.91 -19.26 18.00
C ASP A 115 12.52 -18.63 17.90
N ALA A 116 12.11 -17.95 18.98
CA ALA A 116 10.84 -17.25 19.06
C ALA A 116 10.75 -16.08 18.05
N VAL A 117 11.87 -15.42 17.76
CA VAL A 117 11.95 -14.28 16.84
C VAL A 117 11.57 -14.71 15.43
N THR A 118 12.19 -15.76 14.90
CA THR A 118 11.88 -16.28 13.57
C THR A 118 10.43 -16.78 13.49
N PHE A 119 9.94 -17.40 14.57
CA PHE A 119 8.54 -17.84 14.65
C PHE A 119 7.56 -16.66 14.49
N TRP A 120 7.72 -15.60 15.28
CA TRP A 120 6.87 -14.41 15.22
C TRP A 120 6.94 -13.74 13.85
N ARG A 121 8.15 -13.53 13.31
CA ARG A 121 8.33 -12.94 11.98
C ARG A 121 7.61 -13.73 10.89
N MET A 122 7.70 -15.06 10.92
CA MET A 122 7.02 -15.93 9.95
C MET A 122 5.51 -15.93 10.12
N LYS A 123 5.02 -15.89 11.36
CA LYS A 123 3.58 -15.80 11.64
C LYS A 123 3.01 -14.47 11.14
N ALA A 124 3.65 -13.36 11.49
CA ALA A 124 3.27 -12.03 11.02
C ALA A 124 3.30 -11.95 9.50
N LYS A 125 4.37 -12.42 8.87
CA LYS A 125 4.49 -12.45 7.41
C LYS A 125 3.34 -13.22 6.77
N ARG A 126 3.00 -14.41 7.26
CA ARG A 126 1.88 -15.21 6.72
C ARG A 126 0.54 -14.50 6.90
N LYS A 127 0.30 -13.88 8.06
CA LYS A 127 -0.93 -13.11 8.32
C LYS A 127 -1.02 -11.91 7.39
N LEU A 128 0.05 -11.13 7.28
CA LEU A 128 0.13 -9.97 6.40
C LEU A 128 0.01 -10.35 4.92
N ASP A 129 0.67 -11.41 4.44
CA ASP A 129 0.52 -11.90 3.07
C ASP A 129 -0.94 -12.34 2.78
N HIS A 130 -1.61 -12.93 3.78
CA HIS A 130 -3.04 -13.28 3.67
C HIS A 130 -3.92 -12.02 3.55
N VAL A 131 -3.72 -11.04 4.43
CA VAL A 131 -4.46 -9.77 4.37
C VAL A 131 -4.20 -9.05 3.05
N ALA A 132 -2.96 -9.03 2.58
CA ALA A 132 -2.58 -8.46 1.28
C ALA A 132 -3.33 -9.13 0.11
N LEU A 133 -3.51 -10.46 0.16
CA LEU A 133 -4.29 -11.18 -0.84
C LEU A 133 -5.78 -10.83 -0.79
N VAL A 134 -6.34 -10.66 0.40
CA VAL A 134 -7.73 -10.22 0.59
C VAL A 134 -7.91 -8.81 0.01
N LEU A 135 -7.03 -7.87 0.36
CA LEU A 135 -7.03 -6.51 -0.18
C LEU A 135 -6.89 -6.50 -1.70
N ALA A 136 -5.96 -7.29 -2.27
CA ALA A 136 -5.80 -7.41 -3.72
C ALA A 136 -7.09 -7.82 -4.43
N ARG A 137 -7.81 -8.81 -3.88
CA ARG A 137 -9.09 -9.27 -4.44
C ARG A 137 -10.19 -8.21 -4.33
N LYS A 138 -10.17 -7.40 -3.27
CA LYS A 138 -11.17 -6.36 -3.03
C LYS A 138 -10.94 -5.16 -3.94
N MET A 139 -9.72 -4.69 -4.04
CA MET A 139 -9.33 -3.64 -5.00
C MET A 139 -9.62 -4.06 -6.44
N TRP A 140 -9.44 -5.34 -6.78
CA TRP A 140 -9.77 -5.84 -8.12
C TRP A 140 -11.28 -5.86 -8.42
N ARG A 141 -12.12 -6.17 -7.43
CA ARG A 141 -13.58 -6.29 -7.61
C ARG A 141 -14.35 -4.97 -7.42
N GLY A 142 -13.74 -3.99 -6.77
CA GLY A 142 -14.29 -2.65 -6.54
C GLY A 142 -13.80 -1.59 -7.52
N ALA A 143 -12.88 -1.96 -8.43
CA ALA A 143 -12.45 -1.13 -9.56
C ALA A 143 -13.45 -1.19 -10.71
#